data_AF-A0A7R8VED3-F1
#
_entry.id   AF-A0A7R8VED3-F1
#
_cell.length_a   1.000
_cell.length_b   1.000
_cell.length_c   1.000
_cell.angle_alpha   90.00
_cell.angle_beta   90.00
_cell.angle_gamma   90.00
#
_symmetry.space_group_name_H-M   'P 1'
#
loop_
_entity.id
_entity.type
_entity.pdbx_description
1 polymer ?
#
loop_
_entity_poly.entity_id
_entity_poly.type
_entity_poly.pdbx_seq_one_letter_code
_entity_poly.pdbx_strand_id
1 'polypeptide(L)'
;MPSKATIPSVHLVSATNGWTVAYIVCYVANSFEVTATGDQIVCPASLYCISAVWTGMHHREISVFLRPAISFPIRHQSHARSHLKQILGEELNSIQAAGTWKNERIITSMQGVTITAEGSQGELLNFCANNYLGLSSHPEIIEASQKALKEFGAGLSSVRFICGTQSLHKELESKVAQFHGRSDAILYPSCFDANAGLFEALVTPDDAIISDELNHASIIDGIRLCKGKKLRYKHRDMADLDLKLQEVKDTRLKFIVTDGVFSMDGNVAPLPDICKLAEKYEALTIVDEAHATGFFGRTGR
;
A
#
# COMPACT_ATOMS: atom_id res chain seq x y z
N MET A 1 -2.96 44.94 38.54
CA MET A 1 -3.30 43.69 39.26
C MET A 1 -3.91 42.70 38.26
N PRO A 2 -3.79 41.38 38.50
CA PRO A 2 -3.21 40.37 37.59
C PRO A 2 -4.23 39.77 36.58
N SER A 3 -3.84 39.06 35.52
CA SER A 3 -3.49 37.63 35.59
C SER A 3 -2.65 37.13 34.40
N LYS A 4 -1.80 36.15 34.72
CA LYS A 4 -0.88 35.40 33.87
C LYS A 4 -1.64 34.39 33.01
N ALA A 5 -1.17 34.14 31.80
CA ALA A 5 -1.28 32.84 31.16
C ALA A 5 0.11 32.38 30.71
N THR A 6 0.55 31.28 31.31
CA THR A 6 1.83 30.60 31.07
C THR A 6 1.68 29.72 29.84
N ILE A 7 2.56 29.84 28.85
CA ILE A 7 2.67 28.87 27.74
C ILE A 7 3.82 27.91 28.07
N PRO A 8 3.66 26.59 27.92
CA PRO A 8 4.68 25.61 28.29
C PRO A 8 5.93 25.75 27.43
N SER A 9 7.07 25.65 28.11
CA SER A 9 8.41 25.49 27.56
C SER A 9 8.50 24.29 26.62
N VAL A 10 8.85 24.56 25.35
CA VAL A 10 9.34 23.52 24.44
C VAL A 10 10.81 23.26 24.78
N HIS A 11 11.08 22.09 25.36
CA HIS A 11 12.43 21.58 25.54
C HIS A 11 12.96 21.10 24.17
N LEU A 12 13.94 21.83 23.62
CA LEU A 12 14.75 21.35 22.49
C LEU A 12 15.97 20.62 23.06
N VAL A 13 16.00 19.30 22.87
CA VAL A 13 17.20 18.49 23.07
C VAL A 13 18.11 18.73 21.86
N SER A 14 19.26 19.36 22.10
CA SER A 14 20.33 19.54 21.13
C SER A 14 20.99 18.20 20.82
N ALA A 15 20.89 17.74 19.57
CA ALA A 15 21.79 16.75 19.02
C ALA A 15 22.66 17.43 17.96
N THR A 16 23.90 17.69 18.34
CA THR A 16 25.00 18.11 17.46
C THR A 16 25.18 17.11 16.33
N ASN A 17 25.17 17.59 15.08
CA ASN A 17 26.11 17.25 13.98
C ASN A 17 25.45 17.39 12.59
N GLY A 18 25.57 18.58 11.98
CA GLY A 18 26.17 18.73 10.64
C GLY A 18 25.56 18.11 9.38
N TRP A 19 24.24 17.87 9.26
CA TRP A 19 23.65 17.45 7.97
C TRP A 19 22.41 18.27 7.58
N THR A 20 22.44 18.83 6.36
CA THR A 20 21.29 19.46 5.70
C THR A 20 20.34 18.38 5.21
N VAL A 21 19.16 18.25 5.82
CA VAL A 21 18.08 17.37 5.33
C VAL A 21 17.11 18.22 4.50
N ALA A 22 17.01 17.94 3.21
CA ALA A 22 15.95 18.46 2.36
C ALA A 22 14.69 17.60 2.54
N TYR A 23 13.65 18.17 3.13
CA TYR A 23 12.33 17.54 3.15
C TYR A 23 11.61 17.87 1.84
N ILE A 24 11.26 16.85 1.05
CA ILE A 24 10.24 16.98 0.00
C ILE A 24 8.90 16.67 0.67
N VAL A 25 8.16 17.72 1.00
CA VAL A 25 6.75 17.61 1.41
C VAL A 25 5.90 17.86 0.17
N CYS A 26 5.38 16.79 -0.45
CA CYS A 26 4.41 16.91 -1.53
C CYS A 26 3.03 17.23 -0.94
N TYR A 27 2.63 18.50 -0.98
CA TYR A 27 1.22 18.88 -0.80
C TYR A 27 0.47 18.72 -2.13
N VAL A 28 -0.47 17.78 -2.20
CA VAL A 28 -1.56 17.83 -3.18
C VAL A 28 -2.70 18.59 -2.52
N ALA A 29 -2.74 19.90 -2.70
CA ALA A 29 -3.86 20.72 -2.27
C ALA A 29 -4.99 20.59 -3.31
N ASN A 30 -5.99 19.77 -3.01
CA ASN A 30 -7.24 19.74 -3.77
C ASN A 30 -8.21 20.80 -3.21
N SER A 31 -8.73 21.62 -4.12
CA SER A 31 -9.97 22.42 -4.06
C SER A 31 -10.11 23.49 -2.96
N PHE A 32 -10.16 24.76 -3.39
CA PHE A 32 -10.93 25.81 -2.73
C PHE A 32 -12.00 26.29 -3.71
N GLU A 33 -13.27 26.27 -3.28
CA GLU A 33 -14.33 27.03 -3.94
C GLU A 33 -14.04 28.52 -3.78
N VAL A 34 -13.94 29.23 -4.90
CA VAL A 34 -13.82 30.68 -4.93
C VAL A 34 -15.11 31.23 -5.54
N THR A 35 -15.92 31.90 -4.73
CA THR A 35 -16.95 32.81 -5.24
C THR A 35 -16.27 34.01 -5.89
N ALA A 36 -16.32 34.08 -7.22
CA ALA A 36 -15.79 35.20 -7.98
C ALA A 36 -16.83 36.33 -8.06
N THR A 37 -16.49 37.50 -7.50
CA THR A 37 -17.17 38.76 -7.79
C THR A 37 -16.11 39.77 -8.19
N GLY A 38 -16.01 40.06 -9.50
CA GLY A 38 -15.06 41.03 -10.04
C GLY A 38 -13.61 40.56 -10.04
N ASP A 39 -12.74 41.23 -10.82
CA ASP A 39 -11.35 40.86 -11.12
C ASP A 39 -10.37 40.88 -9.91
N GLN A 40 -10.84 40.67 -8.68
CA GLN A 40 -10.01 40.53 -7.49
C GLN A 40 -10.58 39.48 -6.52
N ILE A 41 -9.76 38.48 -6.19
CA ILE A 41 -10.01 37.59 -5.05
C ILE A 41 -9.23 38.15 -3.85
N VAL A 42 -9.93 38.54 -2.79
CA VAL A 42 -9.33 38.90 -1.50
C VAL A 42 -9.13 37.61 -0.72
N CYS A 43 -7.87 37.23 -0.48
CA CYS A 43 -7.52 36.10 0.39
C CYS A 43 -7.49 36.59 1.86
N PRO A 44 -8.23 35.98 2.80
CA PRO A 44 -8.15 36.36 4.21
C PRO A 44 -6.76 36.03 4.76
N ALA A 45 -6.10 37.03 5.35
CA ALA A 45 -4.76 36.97 5.88
C ALA A 45 -4.57 35.84 6.91
N SER A 46 -3.86 34.76 6.56
CA SER A 46 -3.22 33.85 7.53
C SER A 46 -2.16 32.90 6.95
N LEU A 47 -1.56 33.20 5.79
CA LEU A 47 -0.32 32.52 5.37
C LEU A 47 0.90 33.37 5.72
N TYR A 48 1.44 33.16 6.92
CA TYR A 48 2.78 33.64 7.28
C TYR A 48 3.82 32.58 6.86
N CYS A 49 4.55 32.83 5.77
CA CYS A 49 5.81 32.12 5.52
C CYS A 49 6.87 32.65 6.50
N ILE A 50 7.15 31.90 7.57
CA ILE A 50 8.26 32.18 8.47
C ILE A 50 9.52 31.58 7.82
N SER A 51 10.34 32.41 7.16
CA SER A 51 11.74 32.07 6.89
C SER A 51 12.62 32.73 7.95
N ALA A 52 13.08 31.94 8.91
CA ALA A 52 14.10 32.37 9.86
C ALA A 52 15.48 32.03 9.28
N VAL A 53 16.28 33.04 8.94
CA VAL A 53 17.70 32.87 8.61
C VAL A 53 18.50 33.22 9.85
N TRP A 54 19.23 32.25 10.39
CA TRP A 54 20.07 32.44 11.57
C TRP A 54 21.49 32.82 11.14
N THR A 55 21.83 34.11 11.22
CA THR A 55 23.21 34.59 11.12
C THR A 55 23.79 34.69 12.53
N GLY A 56 24.88 33.96 12.78
CA GLY A 56 25.37 33.69 14.12
C GLY A 56 26.06 34.86 14.86
N MET A 57 26.10 34.64 16.18
CA MET A 57 26.94 35.16 17.25
C MET A 57 26.81 36.64 17.67
N HIS A 58 26.25 36.76 18.88
CA HIS A 58 26.12 37.90 19.79
C HIS A 58 24.99 38.91 19.51
N HIS A 59 24.16 39.06 20.55
CA HIS A 59 22.96 39.90 20.71
C HIS A 59 21.61 39.33 20.23
N ARG A 60 20.65 39.36 21.16
CA ARG A 60 19.27 38.92 21.03
C ARG A 60 18.43 40.05 20.43
N GLU A 61 18.22 40.04 19.12
CA GLU A 61 17.07 40.70 18.48
C GLU A 61 16.59 39.82 17.32
N ILE A 62 15.30 39.47 17.33
CA ILE A 62 14.63 38.85 16.19
C ILE A 62 14.00 40.00 15.39
N SER A 63 14.66 40.41 14.31
CA SER A 63 14.10 41.38 13.37
C SER A 63 13.17 40.66 12.38
N VAL A 64 11.87 40.89 12.52
CA VAL A 64 10.86 40.40 11.56
C VAL A 64 10.90 41.29 10.32
N PHE A 65 11.49 40.79 9.22
CA PHE A 65 11.39 41.46 7.92
C PHE A 65 10.04 41.15 7.28
N LEU A 66 9.14 42.13 7.29
CA LEU A 66 7.95 42.13 6.42
C LEU A 66 8.43 42.34 4.98
N ARG A 67 8.52 41.26 4.19
CA ARG A 67 8.68 41.39 2.74
C ARG A 67 7.34 41.87 2.15
N PRO A 68 7.35 42.82 1.19
CA PRO A 68 6.14 43.18 0.47
C PRO A 68 5.55 41.92 -0.18
N ALA A 69 4.22 41.84 -0.22
CA ALA A 69 3.49 40.73 -0.82
C ALA A 69 4.01 40.51 -2.24
N ILE A 70 4.68 39.37 -2.46
CA ILE A 70 5.07 38.93 -3.79
C ILE A 70 3.75 38.55 -4.47
N SER A 71 3.29 39.40 -5.38
CA SER A 71 2.23 39.05 -6.31
C SER A 71 2.75 37.89 -7.16
N PHE A 72 2.29 36.68 -6.88
CA PHE A 72 2.50 35.57 -7.79
C PHE A 72 1.62 35.81 -9.02
N PRO A 73 2.19 35.82 -10.24
CA PRO A 73 1.35 35.85 -11.43
C PRO A 73 0.36 34.69 -11.37
N ILE A 74 -0.90 34.98 -11.73
CA ILE A 74 -1.94 33.98 -11.93
C ILE A 74 -1.29 32.83 -12.70
N ARG A 75 -1.26 31.62 -12.13
CA ARG A 75 -0.77 30.44 -12.84
C ARG A 75 -1.67 30.27 -14.06
N HIS A 76 -1.26 30.81 -15.21
CA HIS A 76 -1.84 30.47 -16.50
C HIS A 76 -1.91 28.94 -16.54
N GLN A 77 -3.09 28.40 -16.83
CA GLN A 77 -3.23 26.96 -16.97
C GLN A 77 -2.24 26.53 -18.05
N SER A 78 -1.18 25.81 -17.69
CA SER A 78 -0.18 25.34 -18.65
C SER A 78 -0.90 24.57 -19.75
N HIS A 79 -0.56 24.80 -21.02
CA HIS A 79 -1.12 24.04 -22.15
C HIS A 79 -1.05 22.52 -21.90
N ALA A 80 0.03 22.04 -21.28
CA ALA A 80 0.19 20.64 -20.87
C ALA A 80 -0.92 20.14 -19.92
N ARG A 81 -1.38 20.97 -18.98
CA ARG A 81 -2.48 20.62 -18.05
C ARG A 81 -3.81 20.53 -18.76
N SER A 82 -4.09 21.46 -19.67
CA SER A 82 -5.32 21.42 -20.47
C SER A 82 -5.33 20.20 -21.40
N HIS A 83 -4.19 19.90 -22.01
CA HIS A 83 -4.04 18.72 -22.86
C HIS A 83 -4.17 17.41 -22.06
N LEU A 84 -3.55 17.31 -20.88
CA LEU A 84 -3.74 16.17 -19.98
C LEU A 84 -5.22 15.97 -19.61
N LYS A 85 -5.94 17.04 -19.27
CA LYS A 85 -7.38 16.96 -18.96
C LYS A 85 -8.19 16.44 -20.14
N GLN A 86 -7.85 16.84 -21.37
CA GLN A 86 -8.51 16.35 -22.56
C GLN A 86 -8.28 14.84 -22.72
N ILE A 87 -7.03 14.39 -22.66
CA ILE A 87 -6.68 12.95 -22.75
C ILE A 87 -7.44 12.15 -21.69
N LEU A 88 -7.39 12.59 -20.42
CA LEU A 88 -8.10 11.91 -19.34
C LEU A 88 -9.62 11.92 -19.55
N GLY A 89 -10.18 13.02 -20.05
CA GLY A 89 -11.61 13.11 -20.35
C GLY A 89 -12.04 12.11 -21.43
N GLU A 90 -11.25 11.95 -22.49
CA GLU A 90 -11.49 10.98 -23.56
C GLU A 90 -11.43 9.53 -23.03
N GLU A 91 -10.43 9.20 -22.20
CA GLU A 91 -10.31 7.89 -21.55
C GLU A 91 -11.48 7.59 -20.60
N LEU A 92 -11.88 8.56 -19.76
CA LEU A 92 -13.01 8.40 -18.84
C LEU A 92 -14.33 8.19 -19.59
N ASN A 93 -14.55 8.92 -20.69
CA ASN A 93 -15.72 8.74 -21.56
C ASN A 93 -15.72 7.35 -22.20
N SER A 94 -14.55 6.84 -22.62
CA SER A 94 -14.40 5.48 -23.16
C SER A 94 -14.77 4.42 -22.12
N ILE A 95 -14.28 4.55 -20.87
CA ILE A 95 -14.62 3.65 -19.75
C ILE A 95 -16.12 3.67 -19.46
N GLN A 96 -16.75 4.85 -19.48
CA GLN A 96 -18.20 4.98 -19.30
C GLN A 96 -18.98 4.34 -20.44
N ALA A 97 -18.60 4.61 -21.70
CA ALA A 97 -19.24 4.04 -22.88
C ALA A 97 -19.11 2.50 -22.93
N ALA A 98 -18.00 1.95 -22.44
CA ALA A 98 -17.78 0.51 -22.32
C ALA A 98 -18.55 -0.14 -21.16
N GLY A 99 -19.20 0.64 -20.28
CA GLY A 99 -19.89 0.13 -19.10
C GLY A 99 -18.95 -0.42 -18.02
N THR A 100 -17.65 -0.10 -18.09
CA THR A 100 -16.64 -0.55 -17.12
C THR A 100 -16.35 0.49 -16.03
N TRP A 101 -17.07 1.61 -16.05
CA TRP A 101 -17.04 2.60 -14.99
C TRP A 101 -17.51 1.99 -13.65
N LYS A 102 -16.62 2.00 -12.67
CA LYS A 102 -16.89 1.46 -11.33
C LYS A 102 -17.40 2.58 -10.43
N ASN A 103 -18.64 2.45 -9.97
CA ASN A 103 -19.18 3.30 -8.91
C ASN A 103 -18.99 2.60 -7.56
N GLU A 104 -18.53 3.34 -6.56
CA GLU A 104 -18.41 2.85 -5.20
C GLU A 104 -19.78 2.90 -4.51
N ARG A 105 -20.13 1.83 -3.78
CA ARG A 105 -21.27 1.84 -2.86
C ARG A 105 -20.75 2.09 -1.45
N ILE A 106 -21.21 3.16 -0.84
CA ILE A 106 -20.73 3.59 0.47
C ILE A 106 -21.43 2.76 1.55
N ILE A 107 -20.68 1.87 2.20
CA ILE A 107 -21.13 1.10 3.37
C ILE A 107 -21.08 2.01 4.61
N THR A 108 -22.16 2.03 5.40
CA THR A 108 -22.33 2.91 6.57
C THR A 108 -22.39 2.16 7.90
N SER A 109 -22.32 0.83 7.88
CA SER A 109 -22.22 -0.04 9.06
C SER A 109 -20.83 -0.64 9.23
N MET A 110 -20.61 -1.39 10.31
CA MET A 110 -19.50 -2.34 10.38
C MET A 110 -19.63 -3.41 9.28
N GLN A 111 -18.51 -4.02 8.90
CA GLN A 111 -18.50 -5.13 7.96
C GLN A 111 -19.08 -6.40 8.61
N GLY A 112 -19.86 -7.18 7.88
CA GLY A 112 -20.51 -8.38 8.40
C GLY A 112 -21.35 -9.09 7.34
N VAL A 113 -22.08 -10.12 7.77
CA VAL A 113 -23.08 -10.80 6.91
C VAL A 113 -24.16 -9.82 6.47
N THR A 114 -24.54 -8.93 7.38
CA THR A 114 -25.52 -7.88 7.15
C THR A 114 -24.84 -6.51 7.25
N ILE A 115 -25.10 -5.63 6.28
CA ILE A 115 -24.55 -4.27 6.21
C ILE A 115 -25.65 -3.24 5.88
N THR A 116 -25.39 -1.98 6.19
CA THR A 116 -26.16 -0.85 5.63
C THR A 116 -25.30 -0.08 4.64
N ALA A 117 -25.93 0.43 3.57
CA ALA A 117 -25.25 1.25 2.58
C ALA A 117 -26.04 2.54 2.31
N GLU A 118 -25.37 3.58 1.83
CA GLU A 118 -26.02 4.84 1.46
C GLU A 118 -27.15 4.59 0.44
N GLY A 119 -28.33 5.18 0.71
CA GLY A 119 -29.52 5.03 -0.13
C GLY A 119 -30.26 3.69 0.02
N SER A 120 -29.78 2.75 0.83
CA SER A 120 -30.52 1.50 1.12
C SER A 120 -31.74 1.76 2.03
N GLN A 121 -32.86 1.08 1.77
CA GLN A 121 -34.09 1.17 2.59
C GLN A 121 -34.08 0.20 3.79
N GLY A 122 -32.89 -0.20 4.25
CA GLY A 122 -32.71 -1.17 5.31
C GLY A 122 -31.41 -1.95 5.16
N GLU A 123 -31.32 -3.05 5.91
CA GLU A 123 -30.18 -3.95 5.91
C GLU A 123 -30.05 -4.75 4.59
N LEU A 124 -28.81 -4.96 4.14
CA LEU A 124 -28.44 -5.73 2.97
C LEU A 124 -27.60 -6.94 3.39
N LEU A 125 -27.81 -8.09 2.73
CA LEU A 125 -26.92 -9.23 2.86
C LEU A 125 -25.69 -9.06 1.97
N ASN A 126 -24.49 -9.19 2.54
CA ASN A 126 -23.23 -9.02 1.84
C ASN A 126 -22.63 -10.36 1.38
N PHE A 127 -22.69 -10.62 0.08
CA PHE A 127 -22.13 -11.83 -0.55
C PHE A 127 -20.85 -11.57 -1.35
N CYS A 128 -20.25 -10.38 -1.24
CA CYS A 128 -19.06 -10.01 -2.01
C CYS A 128 -17.93 -9.44 -1.13
N ALA A 129 -17.85 -9.85 0.14
CA ALA A 129 -16.73 -9.53 1.02
C ALA A 129 -15.76 -10.71 1.14
N ASN A 130 -14.48 -10.41 1.27
CA ASN A 130 -13.43 -11.39 1.60
C ASN A 130 -13.37 -11.69 3.11
N ASN A 131 -14.48 -11.51 3.83
CA ASN A 131 -14.59 -11.73 5.27
C ASN A 131 -15.02 -13.17 5.57
N TYR A 132 -14.27 -14.14 5.05
CA TYR A 132 -14.67 -15.56 4.99
C TYR A 132 -15.08 -16.17 6.33
N LEU A 133 -14.40 -15.76 7.41
CA LEU A 133 -14.63 -16.26 8.77
C LEU A 133 -15.45 -15.28 9.64
N GLY A 134 -15.90 -14.15 9.10
CA GLY A 134 -16.63 -13.14 9.88
C GLY A 134 -15.78 -12.37 10.89
N LEU A 135 -14.45 -12.39 10.76
CA LEU A 135 -13.53 -11.87 11.77
C LEU A 135 -13.35 -10.35 11.74
N SER A 136 -13.66 -9.67 10.63
CA SER A 136 -13.41 -8.22 10.47
C SER A 136 -14.01 -7.34 11.58
N SER A 137 -15.09 -7.79 12.20
CA SER A 137 -15.82 -7.06 13.25
C SER A 137 -16.05 -7.93 14.50
N HIS A 138 -15.24 -8.98 14.67
CA HIS A 138 -15.36 -9.87 15.82
C HIS A 138 -15.08 -9.10 17.13
N PRO A 139 -15.90 -9.24 18.19
CA PRO A 139 -15.75 -8.47 19.43
C PRO A 139 -14.35 -8.55 20.04
N GLU A 140 -13.75 -9.75 20.08
CA GLU A 140 -12.39 -9.94 20.60
C GLU A 140 -11.32 -9.23 19.78
N ILE A 141 -11.49 -9.11 18.45
CA ILE A 141 -10.54 -8.39 17.58
C ILE A 141 -10.66 -6.87 17.82
N ILE A 142 -11.88 -6.37 18.00
CA ILE A 142 -12.13 -4.96 18.32
C ILE A 142 -11.50 -4.61 19.67
N GLU A 143 -11.73 -5.43 20.70
CA GLU A 143 -11.18 -5.22 22.04
C GLU A 143 -9.64 -5.26 22.03
N ALA A 144 -9.04 -6.27 21.37
CA ALA A 144 -7.59 -6.37 21.23
C ALA A 144 -7.00 -5.14 20.51
N SER A 145 -7.67 -4.65 19.47
CA SER A 145 -7.26 -3.47 18.70
C SER A 145 -7.33 -2.19 19.54
N GLN A 146 -8.39 -2.00 20.33
CA GLN A 146 -8.51 -0.85 21.24
C GLN A 146 -7.40 -0.85 22.30
N LYS A 147 -7.08 -2.02 22.87
CA LYS A 147 -5.98 -2.17 23.82
C LYS A 147 -4.64 -1.83 23.15
N ALA A 148 -4.38 -2.37 21.96
CA ALA A 148 -3.15 -2.12 21.22
C ALA A 148 -2.97 -0.62 20.90
N LEU A 149 -4.02 0.06 20.47
CA LEU A 149 -3.98 1.51 20.20
C LEU A 149 -3.63 2.33 21.45
N LYS A 150 -4.16 1.94 22.62
CA LYS A 150 -3.88 2.62 23.89
C LYS A 150 -2.43 2.40 24.35
N GLU A 151 -1.89 1.20 24.13
CA GLU A 151 -0.56 0.80 24.60
C GLU A 151 0.57 1.22 23.65
N PHE A 152 0.37 1.06 22.34
CA PHE A 152 1.40 1.21 21.31
C PHE A 152 1.23 2.46 20.44
N GLY A 153 0.11 3.17 20.55
CA GLY A 153 -0.23 4.31 19.70
C GLY A 153 -0.78 3.91 18.33
N ALA A 154 -1.17 4.91 17.54
CA ALA A 154 -1.82 4.71 16.24
C ALA A 154 -0.86 4.55 15.05
N GLY A 155 0.42 4.89 15.21
CA GLY A 155 1.38 4.86 14.11
C GLY A 155 2.83 4.95 14.60
N LEU A 156 3.75 4.51 13.74
CA LEU A 156 5.18 4.40 14.06
C LEU A 156 6.03 5.52 13.49
N SER A 157 5.52 6.25 12.49
CA SER A 157 6.21 7.35 11.82
C SER A 157 7.62 6.99 11.30
N SER A 158 7.87 5.71 10.99
CA SER A 158 9.18 5.21 10.60
C SER A 158 9.10 3.84 9.93
N VAL A 159 10.13 3.49 9.17
CA VAL A 159 10.34 2.14 8.62
C VAL A 159 10.91 1.20 9.68
N ARG A 160 10.79 -0.11 9.44
CA ARG A 160 11.14 -1.18 10.39
C ARG A 160 12.54 -1.04 10.99
N PHE A 161 13.56 -0.78 10.18
CA PHE A 161 14.96 -0.84 10.63
C PHE A 161 15.43 0.41 11.41
N ILE A 162 14.74 1.55 11.32
CA ILE A 162 15.15 2.80 11.99
C ILE A 162 14.55 2.84 13.39
N CYS A 163 13.24 3.03 13.48
CA CYS A 163 12.49 3.04 14.75
C CYS A 163 11.04 2.58 14.59
N GLY A 164 10.73 1.86 13.51
CA GLY A 164 9.38 1.38 13.20
C GLY A 164 9.12 -0.07 13.59
N THR A 165 9.90 -0.68 14.49
CA THR A 165 9.66 -2.06 14.95
C THR A 165 9.28 -2.06 16.43
N GLN A 166 8.03 -2.44 16.72
CA GLN A 166 7.55 -2.71 18.07
C GLN A 166 7.57 -4.22 18.38
N SER A 167 7.47 -4.59 19.65
CA SER A 167 7.32 -5.98 20.10
C SER A 167 6.18 -6.71 19.38
N LEU A 168 5.05 -6.02 19.15
CA LEU A 168 3.89 -6.57 18.45
C LEU A 168 4.21 -7.06 17.02
N HIS A 169 5.16 -6.42 16.33
CA HIS A 169 5.57 -6.86 14.98
C HIS A 169 6.29 -8.20 15.06
N LYS A 170 7.24 -8.35 15.99
CA LYS A 170 8.01 -9.59 16.15
C LYS A 170 7.14 -10.73 16.68
N GLU A 171 6.19 -10.43 17.57
CA GLU A 171 5.21 -11.41 18.04
C GLU A 171 4.31 -11.90 16.89
N LEU A 172 3.80 -10.99 16.06
CA LEU A 172 2.97 -11.36 14.92
C LEU A 172 3.77 -12.18 13.89
N GLU A 173 4.99 -11.77 13.54
CA GLU A 173 5.88 -12.53 12.65
C GLU A 173 6.12 -13.95 13.19
N SER A 174 6.42 -14.09 14.48
CA SER A 174 6.63 -15.39 15.11
C SER A 174 5.36 -16.27 15.05
N LYS A 175 4.18 -15.69 15.33
CA LYS A 175 2.90 -16.42 15.26
C LYS A 175 2.56 -16.84 13.83
N VAL A 176 2.79 -15.97 12.84
CA VAL A 176 2.57 -16.29 11.42
C VAL A 176 3.51 -17.40 10.97
N ALA A 177 4.79 -17.32 11.31
CA ALA A 177 5.77 -18.37 11.02
C ALA A 177 5.36 -19.71 11.64
N GLN A 178 4.96 -19.71 12.92
CA GLN A 178 4.47 -20.89 13.62
C GLN A 178 3.20 -21.46 12.97
N PHE A 179 2.26 -20.60 12.60
CA PHE A 179 1.01 -21.00 11.94
C PHE A 179 1.30 -21.75 10.64
N HIS A 180 2.13 -21.19 9.76
CA HIS A 180 2.48 -21.81 8.47
C HIS A 180 3.56 -22.90 8.57
N GLY A 181 4.10 -23.18 9.77
CA GLY A 181 5.19 -24.14 9.94
C GLY A 181 6.47 -23.74 9.20
N ARG A 182 6.77 -22.44 9.17
CA ARG A 182 7.96 -21.86 8.53
C ARG A 182 8.97 -21.41 9.59
N SER A 183 10.23 -21.21 9.16
CA SER A 183 11.31 -20.80 10.06
C SER A 183 11.17 -19.36 10.54
N ASP A 184 10.62 -18.47 9.70
CA ASP A 184 10.40 -17.06 10.02
C ASP A 184 9.29 -16.49 9.12
N ALA A 185 8.85 -15.26 9.43
CA ALA A 185 7.93 -14.48 8.61
C ALA A 185 8.32 -12.99 8.62
N ILE A 186 7.95 -12.28 7.56
CA ILE A 186 8.19 -10.85 7.40
C ILE A 186 6.88 -10.12 7.11
N LEU A 187 6.62 -9.02 7.82
CA LEU A 187 5.42 -8.21 7.62
C LEU A 187 5.60 -7.15 6.53
N TYR A 188 4.59 -7.04 5.68
CA TYR A 188 4.38 -5.98 4.71
C TYR A 188 3.03 -5.29 4.99
N PRO A 189 2.83 -4.04 4.56
CA PRO A 189 1.56 -3.33 4.76
C PRO A 189 0.39 -3.98 4.00
N SER A 190 0.68 -4.69 2.91
CA SER A 190 -0.30 -5.51 2.20
C SER A 190 0.37 -6.72 1.52
N CYS A 191 -0.43 -7.71 1.15
CA CYS A 191 0.05 -8.83 0.32
C CYS A 191 0.43 -8.37 -1.10
N PHE A 192 -0.11 -7.23 -1.57
CA PHE A 192 0.32 -6.62 -2.83
C PHE A 192 1.79 -6.20 -2.74
N ASP A 193 2.16 -5.49 -1.67
CA ASP A 193 3.55 -5.07 -1.41
C ASP A 193 4.48 -6.26 -1.15
N ALA A 194 4.01 -7.29 -0.45
CA ALA A 194 4.77 -8.50 -0.19
C ALA A 194 5.17 -9.19 -1.51
N ASN A 195 4.21 -9.39 -2.42
CA ASN A 195 4.45 -9.96 -3.74
C ASN A 195 5.35 -9.07 -4.60
N ALA A 196 5.12 -7.75 -4.59
CA ALA A 196 5.90 -6.80 -5.36
C ALA A 196 7.38 -6.79 -4.92
N GLY A 197 7.64 -6.77 -3.62
CA GLY A 197 9.00 -6.74 -3.05
C GLY A 197 9.74 -8.07 -3.07
N LEU A 198 9.02 -9.19 -3.21
CA LEU A 198 9.62 -10.54 -3.16
C LEU A 198 10.58 -10.78 -4.33
N PHE A 199 10.12 -10.55 -5.56
CA PHE A 199 10.88 -10.93 -6.75
C PHE A 199 12.08 -10.02 -7.00
N GLU A 200 11.94 -8.72 -6.73
CA GLU A 200 13.05 -7.77 -6.87
C GLU A 200 14.21 -8.11 -5.91
N ALA A 201 13.89 -8.57 -4.71
CA ALA A 201 14.91 -8.91 -3.70
C ALA A 201 15.65 -10.23 -4.01
N LEU A 202 14.97 -11.20 -4.64
CA LEU A 202 15.49 -12.57 -4.79
C LEU A 202 16.02 -12.89 -6.19
N VAL A 203 15.49 -12.26 -7.25
CA VAL A 203 15.66 -12.74 -8.63
C VAL A 203 16.61 -11.84 -9.41
N THR A 204 17.69 -12.44 -9.95
CA THR A 204 18.66 -11.75 -10.81
C THR A 204 18.45 -12.11 -12.29
N PRO A 205 19.18 -11.48 -13.25
CA PRO A 205 19.12 -11.85 -14.66
C PRO A 205 19.47 -13.30 -14.98
N ASP A 206 20.14 -14.02 -14.08
CA ASP A 206 20.58 -15.41 -14.27
C ASP A 206 19.51 -16.44 -13.87
N ASP A 207 18.39 -15.97 -13.33
CA ASP A 207 17.31 -16.78 -12.78
C ASP A 207 16.06 -16.73 -13.69
N ALA A 208 15.12 -17.65 -13.47
CA ALA A 208 13.86 -17.72 -14.20
C ALA A 208 12.64 -17.81 -13.28
N ILE A 209 11.56 -17.14 -13.69
CA ILE A 209 10.25 -17.22 -13.07
C ILE A 209 9.25 -17.80 -14.07
N ILE A 210 8.46 -18.77 -13.63
CA ILE A 210 7.40 -19.43 -14.37
C ILE A 210 6.09 -19.18 -13.64
N SER A 211 5.26 -18.30 -14.18
CA SER A 211 4.02 -17.79 -13.55
C SER A 211 2.78 -18.38 -14.21
N ASP A 212 1.78 -18.77 -13.42
CA ASP A 212 0.44 -19.08 -13.94
C ASP A 212 -0.14 -17.82 -14.62
N GLU A 213 -0.91 -18.01 -15.70
CA GLU A 213 -1.46 -16.89 -16.46
C GLU A 213 -2.58 -16.12 -15.75
N LEU A 214 -3.24 -16.73 -14.76
CA LEU A 214 -4.29 -16.10 -13.96
C LEU A 214 -3.82 -15.65 -12.57
N ASN A 215 -2.50 -15.63 -12.34
CA ASN A 215 -1.94 -15.09 -11.10
C ASN A 215 -2.43 -13.68 -10.81
N HIS A 216 -2.58 -13.37 -9.52
CA HIS A 216 -3.05 -12.08 -9.07
C HIS A 216 -2.15 -10.93 -9.57
N ALA A 217 -2.75 -9.75 -9.78
CA ALA A 217 -2.07 -8.58 -10.33
C ALA A 217 -0.79 -8.19 -9.56
N SER A 218 -0.78 -8.39 -8.23
CA SER A 218 0.40 -8.12 -7.39
C SER A 218 1.60 -8.98 -7.75
N ILE A 219 1.39 -10.25 -8.08
CA ILE A 219 2.44 -11.16 -8.53
C ILE A 219 2.97 -10.69 -9.88
N ILE A 220 2.06 -10.38 -10.81
CA ILE A 220 2.41 -9.91 -12.16
C ILE A 220 3.26 -8.63 -12.07
N ASP A 221 2.85 -7.67 -11.24
CA ASP A 221 3.58 -6.42 -11.08
C ASP A 221 4.93 -6.61 -10.37
N GLY A 222 5.02 -7.50 -9.38
CA GLY A 222 6.32 -7.88 -8.78
C GLY A 222 7.28 -8.54 -9.78
N ILE A 223 6.78 -9.49 -10.59
CA ILE A 223 7.56 -10.13 -11.65
C ILE A 223 8.00 -9.09 -12.71
N ARG A 224 7.20 -8.06 -12.97
CA ARG A 224 7.60 -6.99 -13.89
C ARG A 224 8.81 -6.20 -13.40
N LEU A 225 8.94 -5.99 -12.08
CA LEU A 225 10.05 -5.26 -11.46
C LEU A 225 11.39 -6.03 -11.49
N CYS A 226 11.36 -7.36 -11.50
CA CYS A 226 12.59 -8.15 -11.49
C CYS A 226 13.26 -8.27 -12.88
N LYS A 227 14.52 -8.72 -12.91
CA LYS A 227 15.32 -8.83 -14.15
C LYS A 227 15.46 -10.24 -14.73
N GLY A 228 15.01 -11.27 -13.99
CA GLY A 228 15.08 -12.67 -14.44
C GLY A 228 14.24 -12.96 -15.68
N LYS A 229 14.50 -14.12 -16.30
CA LYS A 229 13.72 -14.63 -17.44
C LYS A 229 12.29 -14.93 -16.98
N LYS A 230 11.28 -14.46 -17.73
CA LYS A 230 9.87 -14.51 -17.31
C LYS A 230 9.13 -15.39 -18.30
N LEU A 231 8.56 -16.47 -17.82
CA LEU A 231 7.72 -17.38 -18.59
C LEU A 231 6.34 -17.42 -17.96
N ARG A 232 5.34 -17.54 -18.82
CA ARG A 232 3.96 -17.74 -18.41
C ARG A 232 3.52 -19.11 -18.91
N TYR A 233 2.92 -19.91 -18.04
CA TYR A 233 2.28 -21.16 -18.41
C TYR A 233 0.76 -21.01 -18.36
N LYS A 234 0.06 -21.78 -19.18
CA LYS A 234 -1.41 -21.81 -19.22
C LYS A 234 -1.98 -22.22 -17.87
N HIS A 235 -3.13 -21.66 -17.55
CA HIS A 235 -3.75 -21.77 -16.23
C HIS A 235 -3.92 -23.23 -15.81
N ARG A 236 -3.24 -23.62 -14.72
CA ARG A 236 -3.26 -24.99 -14.15
C ARG A 236 -2.85 -26.10 -15.14
N ASP A 237 -2.15 -25.76 -16.22
CA ASP A 237 -1.69 -26.71 -17.24
C ASP A 237 -0.28 -27.22 -16.88
N MET A 238 -0.23 -28.41 -16.30
CA MET A 238 1.04 -29.03 -15.89
C MET A 238 1.91 -29.47 -17.07
N ALA A 239 1.33 -29.69 -18.26
CA ALA A 239 2.09 -30.02 -19.45
C ALA A 239 2.79 -28.77 -20.00
N ASP A 240 2.09 -27.64 -20.05
CA ASP A 240 2.72 -26.37 -20.44
C ASP A 240 3.75 -25.91 -19.39
N LEU A 241 3.48 -26.10 -18.09
CA LEU A 241 4.47 -25.86 -17.03
C LEU A 241 5.74 -26.71 -17.21
N ASP A 242 5.61 -28.00 -17.50
CA ASP A 242 6.75 -28.90 -17.78
C ASP A 242 7.57 -28.39 -18.98
N LEU A 243 6.91 -27.93 -20.05
CA LEU A 243 7.58 -27.33 -21.20
C LEU A 243 8.34 -26.05 -20.82
N LYS A 244 7.72 -25.13 -20.05
CA LYS A 244 8.39 -23.91 -19.59
C LYS A 244 9.58 -24.18 -18.69
N LEU A 245 9.51 -25.19 -17.84
CA LEU A 245 10.64 -25.60 -17.00
C LEU A 245 11.79 -26.17 -17.84
N GLN A 246 11.51 -26.92 -18.90
CA GLN A 246 12.55 -27.39 -19.84
C GLN A 246 13.26 -26.23 -20.55
N GLU A 247 12.53 -25.17 -20.93
CA GLU A 247 13.08 -23.97 -21.59
C GLU A 247 14.06 -23.17 -20.71
N VAL A 248 14.05 -23.39 -19.39
CA VAL A 248 14.91 -22.70 -18.42
C VAL A 248 15.68 -23.65 -17.53
N LYS A 249 15.82 -24.92 -17.93
CA LYS A 249 16.50 -25.93 -17.12
C LYS A 249 17.92 -25.51 -16.69
N ASP A 250 18.61 -24.74 -17.54
CA ASP A 250 20.00 -24.30 -17.38
C ASP A 250 20.15 -22.95 -16.65
N THR A 251 19.06 -22.33 -16.17
CA THR A 251 19.15 -21.10 -15.36
C THR A 251 19.58 -21.42 -13.93
N ARG A 252 20.20 -20.43 -13.26
CA ARG A 252 20.79 -20.60 -11.94
C ARG A 252 19.74 -20.97 -10.90
N LEU A 253 18.66 -20.20 -10.81
CA LEU A 253 17.47 -20.52 -10.01
C LEU A 253 16.21 -20.51 -10.89
N LYS A 254 15.21 -21.27 -10.46
CA LYS A 254 13.91 -21.44 -11.12
C LYS A 254 12.83 -21.26 -10.06
N PHE A 255 11.85 -20.41 -10.33
CA PHE A 255 10.73 -20.14 -9.43
C PHE A 255 9.42 -20.46 -10.13
N ILE A 256 8.65 -21.41 -9.62
CA ILE A 256 7.26 -21.64 -10.03
C ILE A 256 6.37 -20.79 -9.13
N VAL A 257 5.56 -19.93 -9.72
CA VAL A 257 4.74 -18.95 -9.00
C VAL A 257 3.27 -19.17 -9.34
N THR A 258 2.44 -19.33 -8.31
CA THR A 258 0.99 -19.57 -8.47
C THR A 258 0.20 -18.95 -7.31
N ASP A 259 -1.01 -18.46 -7.58
CA ASP A 259 -2.03 -18.37 -6.54
C ASP A 259 -2.33 -19.79 -6.02
N GLY A 260 -2.61 -19.94 -4.72
CA GLY A 260 -3.09 -21.19 -4.14
C GLY A 260 -4.57 -21.43 -4.47
N VAL A 261 -5.38 -20.38 -4.33
CA VAL A 261 -6.78 -20.31 -4.75
C VAL A 261 -6.95 -19.05 -5.59
N PHE A 262 -7.43 -19.23 -6.83
CA PHE A 262 -7.53 -18.14 -7.80
C PHE A 262 -8.76 -17.28 -7.52
N SER A 263 -8.52 -16.00 -7.22
CA SER A 263 -9.51 -15.04 -6.69
C SER A 263 -10.80 -14.91 -7.51
N MET A 264 -10.70 -14.92 -8.83
CA MET A 264 -11.84 -14.64 -9.73
C MET A 264 -12.66 -15.88 -10.08
N ASP A 265 -12.03 -17.06 -10.10
CA ASP A 265 -12.65 -18.30 -10.56
C ASP A 265 -12.94 -19.29 -9.43
N GLY A 266 -12.33 -19.10 -8.25
CA GLY A 266 -12.46 -19.98 -7.08
C GLY A 266 -11.84 -21.37 -7.26
N ASN A 267 -11.05 -21.56 -8.31
CA ASN A 267 -10.36 -22.82 -8.55
C ASN A 267 -9.06 -22.91 -7.72
N VAL A 268 -8.61 -24.14 -7.46
CA VAL A 268 -7.46 -24.42 -6.59
C VAL A 268 -6.28 -24.89 -7.44
N ALA A 269 -5.09 -24.35 -7.18
CA ALA A 269 -3.88 -24.78 -7.87
C ALA A 269 -3.59 -26.27 -7.62
N PRO A 270 -3.15 -27.03 -8.64
CA PRO A 270 -2.76 -28.44 -8.48
C PRO A 270 -1.38 -28.54 -7.78
N LEU A 271 -1.28 -28.04 -6.55
CA LEU A 271 -0.04 -27.95 -5.78
C LEU A 271 0.74 -29.28 -5.70
N PRO A 272 0.11 -30.46 -5.51
CA PRO A 272 0.86 -31.71 -5.51
C PRO A 272 1.61 -31.98 -6.82
N ASP A 273 1.05 -31.62 -7.97
CA ASP A 273 1.69 -31.83 -9.27
C ASP A 273 2.71 -30.74 -9.58
N ILE A 274 2.44 -29.50 -9.16
CA ILE A 274 3.42 -28.40 -9.18
C ILE A 274 4.66 -28.76 -8.36
N CYS A 275 4.49 -29.30 -7.15
CA CYS A 275 5.60 -29.72 -6.29
C CYS A 275 6.42 -30.86 -6.92
N LYS A 276 5.77 -31.85 -7.56
CA LYS A 276 6.50 -32.90 -8.30
C LYS A 276 7.35 -32.33 -9.43
N LEU A 277 6.83 -31.36 -10.18
CA LEU A 277 7.60 -30.68 -11.23
C LEU A 277 8.71 -29.81 -10.63
N ALA A 278 8.45 -29.12 -9.53
CA ALA A 278 9.47 -28.36 -8.81
C ALA A 278 10.64 -29.25 -8.37
N GLU A 279 10.36 -30.42 -7.79
CA GLU A 279 11.37 -31.41 -7.43
C GLU A 279 12.14 -31.92 -8.66
N LYS A 280 11.44 -32.26 -9.75
CA LYS A 280 12.05 -32.76 -11.01
C LYS A 280 13.04 -31.78 -11.63
N TYR A 281 12.78 -30.47 -11.55
CA TYR A 281 13.59 -29.42 -12.20
C TYR A 281 14.45 -28.60 -11.23
N GLU A 282 14.48 -28.98 -9.95
CA GLU A 282 15.16 -28.25 -8.88
C GLU A 282 14.70 -26.78 -8.82
N ALA A 283 13.38 -26.57 -8.90
CA ALA A 283 12.75 -25.26 -8.82
C ALA A 283 12.17 -25.00 -7.41
N LEU A 284 12.11 -23.73 -7.04
CA LEU A 284 11.45 -23.24 -5.83
C LEU A 284 9.99 -22.94 -6.15
N THR A 285 9.09 -23.17 -5.19
CA THR A 285 7.66 -22.85 -5.31
C THR A 285 7.31 -21.64 -4.46
N ILE A 286 6.67 -20.64 -5.08
CA ILE A 286 6.08 -19.48 -4.41
C ILE A 286 4.57 -19.57 -4.61
N VAL A 287 3.84 -19.67 -3.49
CA VAL A 287 2.38 -19.82 -3.49
C VAL A 287 1.76 -18.65 -2.76
N ASP A 288 0.86 -17.92 -3.42
CA ASP A 288 0.06 -16.88 -2.79
C ASP A 288 -1.21 -17.48 -2.19
N GLU A 289 -1.30 -17.52 -0.86
CA GLU A 289 -2.42 -18.10 -0.12
C GLU A 289 -3.40 -17.05 0.44
N ALA A 290 -3.47 -15.85 -0.16
CA ALA A 290 -4.38 -14.77 0.29
C ALA A 290 -5.86 -15.20 0.32
N HIS A 291 -6.27 -16.07 -0.61
CA HIS A 291 -7.63 -16.63 -0.69
C HIS A 291 -7.73 -18.06 -0.14
N ALA A 292 -6.83 -18.46 0.77
CA ALA A 292 -6.86 -19.79 1.38
C ALA A 292 -6.59 -19.76 2.90
N THR A 293 -5.61 -18.94 3.31
CA THR A 293 -5.14 -18.88 4.70
C THR A 293 -6.28 -18.58 5.67
N GLY A 294 -6.36 -19.39 6.73
CA GLY A 294 -7.33 -19.28 7.82
C GLY A 294 -8.55 -20.20 7.69
N PHE A 295 -8.95 -20.58 6.48
CA PHE A 295 -10.20 -21.33 6.28
C PHE A 295 -10.09 -22.54 5.35
N PHE A 296 -9.06 -22.59 4.50
CA PHE A 296 -8.84 -23.72 3.61
C PHE A 296 -8.01 -24.81 4.30
N GLY A 297 -8.33 -26.08 4.05
CA GLY A 297 -7.69 -27.23 4.71
C GLY A 297 -8.15 -27.45 6.16
N ARG A 298 -7.82 -28.63 6.72
CA ARG A 298 -8.31 -29.07 8.05
C ARG A 298 -7.92 -28.12 9.18
N THR A 299 -6.81 -27.41 9.04
CA THR A 299 -6.25 -26.52 10.06
C THR A 299 -6.27 -25.04 9.65
N GLY A 300 -6.91 -24.69 8.53
CA GLY A 300 -6.85 -23.33 7.97
C GLY A 300 -5.46 -22.96 7.41
N ARG A 301 -4.63 -23.95 7.11
CA ARG A 301 -3.26 -23.83 6.62
C ARG A 301 -3.08 -24.76 5.44
#